data_AF-H2KQN6-F1
#
_entry.id   AF-H2KQN6-F1
#
_cell.length_a   1.000
_cell.length_b   1.000
_cell.length_c   1.000
_cell.angle_alpha   90.00
_cell.angle_beta   90.00
_cell.angle_gamma   90.00
#
_symmetry.space_group_name_H-M   'P 1'
#
loop_
_entity.id
_entity.type
_entity.pdbx_description
1 polymer ?
#
loop_
_entity_poly.entity_id
_entity_poly.type
_entity_poly.pdbx_seq_one_letter_code
_entity_poly.pdbx_strand_id
1 'polypeptide(L)'
;MAGVNTVQSTSYEPCTNAASALSISAQHTSEKAEVHPPGSLVLLGDSDFVRRNDVQKTLTLPNLPVCPFSIKPCEASGELLDGTLRALHPITGEESKVVYQATVVLNNQKIHCEPGDSVALLCSNSSVDVDWLLKHIDLDPLTSEDQPFILQPTLNKPIPAWLLPGIPTTARLLLTHCCELHVPVSRRIIRLCAEFCSTDSRQATRLRELCSREYTELFDKYVRLQNMTLPDLLHLFPACRLPLVRLLEVLPRLQPRPYTLISLHEGTVRTERETENQQLQFIFTRVDFDVEGCEACVGISRYPHRTHGVCTGWLERIWSSNAGSSIQLYLRCNLNGFRLPADPEQPVIMIAAGTGLAPFISFIRKLRSLGEAARTSGESPLWLIFGCRSPKSLLFLEELTSSVRDKVLHRWCLCFSRYVETSDSAAPYCLHTSARYVQECICSSMDESPLTEHQTALADWILHRKARIMVCGEARAMAPAVRDACATLLTKALTEKFPLLRPTEPTLLSGRDYVEKMRQDGRYIEDIWT
;
A
#
# COMPACT_ATOMS: atom_id res chain seq x y z
N MET A 1 -2.26 22.77 -66.10
CA MET A 1 -2.66 23.86 -67.01
C MET A 1 -3.79 23.36 -67.88
N ALA A 2 -4.93 24.06 -67.86
CA ALA A 2 -6.04 24.12 -68.84
C ALA A 2 -6.70 22.80 -69.31
N GLY A 3 -8.01 22.64 -69.45
CA GLY A 3 -9.22 23.48 -69.29
C GLY A 3 -10.43 22.51 -69.25
N VAL A 4 -11.47 22.67 -68.42
CA VAL A 4 -12.60 23.64 -68.40
C VAL A 4 -13.49 23.61 -69.65
N ASN A 5 -14.81 23.45 -69.40
CA ASN A 5 -16.05 23.86 -70.12
C ASN A 5 -17.00 22.68 -70.43
N THR A 6 -18.33 22.69 -70.24
CA THR A 6 -19.37 23.68 -69.82
C THR A 6 -20.70 22.88 -69.66
N VAL A 7 -21.48 23.01 -68.58
CA VAL A 7 -22.70 23.82 -68.36
C VAL A 7 -23.96 23.45 -69.18
N GLN A 8 -25.07 23.15 -68.49
CA GLN A 8 -26.49 23.63 -68.62
C GLN A 8 -27.41 22.67 -67.83
N SER A 9 -28.09 23.00 -66.72
CA SER A 9 -29.09 24.04 -66.33
C SER A 9 -30.55 23.58 -66.45
N THR A 10 -31.25 23.59 -65.30
CA THR A 10 -32.66 24.00 -65.06
C THR A 10 -33.79 23.12 -65.64
N SER A 11 -34.93 22.80 -65.00
CA SER A 11 -35.66 23.41 -63.86
C SER A 11 -37.03 22.75 -63.62
N TYR A 12 -37.66 23.09 -62.48
CA TYR A 12 -39.10 23.21 -62.17
C TYR A 12 -39.86 22.08 -61.41
N GLU A 13 -40.11 22.40 -60.13
CA GLU A 13 -41.28 22.09 -59.25
C GLU A 13 -42.64 22.56 -59.86
N PRO A 14 -43.86 22.53 -59.24
CA PRO A 14 -44.21 22.41 -57.80
C PRO A 14 -45.60 21.78 -57.43
N CYS A 15 -46.02 22.03 -56.18
CA CYS A 15 -47.38 22.07 -55.57
C CYS A 15 -47.69 20.98 -54.53
N THR A 16 -47.54 21.25 -53.22
CA THR A 16 -48.43 21.98 -52.27
C THR A 16 -49.65 21.18 -51.78
N ASN A 17 -49.73 20.96 -50.46
CA ASN A 17 -50.92 21.33 -49.69
C ASN A 17 -50.63 21.45 -48.19
N ALA A 18 -51.30 22.42 -47.58
CA ALA A 18 -51.06 23.01 -46.27
C ALA A 18 -52.22 22.74 -45.29
N ALA A 19 -51.94 22.86 -43.99
CA ALA A 19 -52.77 23.38 -42.88
C ALA A 19 -52.15 22.89 -41.56
N SER A 20 -52.07 23.60 -40.44
CA SER A 20 -52.44 24.96 -40.04
C SER A 20 -51.84 25.19 -38.64
N ALA A 21 -51.47 26.43 -38.34
CA ALA A 21 -50.82 26.86 -37.10
C ALA A 21 -51.76 26.87 -35.88
N LEU A 22 -51.18 26.66 -34.69
CA LEU A 22 -51.58 27.31 -33.44
C LEU A 22 -50.33 27.59 -32.60
N SER A 23 -50.00 28.88 -32.52
CA SER A 23 -48.93 29.46 -31.72
C SER A 23 -49.40 29.70 -30.29
N ILE A 24 -48.61 29.29 -29.30
CA ILE A 24 -48.62 29.88 -27.96
C ILE A 24 -47.19 30.30 -27.64
N SER A 25 -47.02 31.61 -27.52
CA SER A 25 -45.82 32.29 -27.07
C SER A 25 -45.60 32.08 -25.58
N ALA A 26 -44.41 31.63 -25.19
CA ALA A 26 -43.86 31.88 -23.86
C ALA A 26 -42.37 32.19 -24.00
N GLN A 27 -42.06 33.49 -24.04
CA GLN A 27 -40.73 33.97 -23.75
C GLN A 27 -40.49 33.82 -22.25
N HIS A 28 -39.59 32.93 -21.85
CA HIS A 28 -38.80 33.11 -20.64
C HIS A 28 -37.40 32.55 -20.87
N THR A 29 -36.44 33.43 -20.64
CA THR A 29 -34.99 33.29 -20.70
C THR A 29 -34.48 32.00 -20.06
N SER A 30 -33.95 31.06 -20.85
CA SER A 30 -33.07 30.00 -20.32
C SER A 30 -31.62 30.49 -20.40
N GLU A 31 -31.01 30.75 -19.25
CA GLU A 31 -29.55 30.65 -19.13
C GLU A 31 -29.16 29.23 -19.59
N LYS A 32 -28.28 29.16 -20.57
CA LYS A 32 -27.73 27.88 -21.04
C LYS A 32 -26.92 27.27 -19.90
N ALA A 33 -27.48 26.27 -19.23
CA ALA A 33 -26.68 25.36 -18.41
C ALA A 33 -25.57 24.79 -19.30
N GLU A 34 -24.30 25.00 -18.94
CA GLU A 34 -23.17 24.36 -19.61
C GLU A 34 -23.36 22.84 -19.50
N VAL A 35 -23.72 22.20 -20.61
CA VAL A 35 -23.88 20.75 -20.66
C VAL A 35 -22.49 20.14 -20.65
N HIS A 36 -21.98 19.84 -19.46
CA HIS A 36 -20.78 19.04 -19.30
C HIS A 36 -20.96 17.67 -19.98
N PRO A 37 -19.91 17.09 -20.59
CA PRO A 37 -20.02 15.81 -21.27
C PRO A 37 -20.55 14.74 -20.30
N PRO A 38 -21.52 13.90 -20.73
CA PRO A 38 -22.15 12.94 -19.82
C PRO A 38 -21.09 12.00 -19.23
N GLY A 39 -21.12 11.86 -17.90
CA GLY A 39 -20.32 10.87 -17.18
C GLY A 39 -20.67 9.45 -17.59
N SER A 40 -19.83 8.50 -17.21
CA SER A 40 -20.02 7.06 -17.35
C SER A 40 -20.91 6.42 -16.27
N LEU A 41 -21.28 7.20 -15.26
CA LEU A 41 -22.05 6.78 -14.09
C LEU A 41 -23.31 7.63 -13.92
N VAL A 42 -24.40 7.00 -13.48
CA VAL A 42 -25.67 7.66 -13.14
C VAL A 42 -26.10 7.22 -11.74
N LEU A 43 -26.60 8.17 -10.95
CA LEU A 43 -27.23 7.91 -9.66
C LEU A 43 -28.74 7.78 -9.88
N LEU A 44 -29.32 6.65 -9.45
CA LEU A 44 -30.77 6.51 -9.36
C LEU A 44 -31.23 6.75 -7.92
N GLY A 45 -32.02 7.81 -7.72
CA GLY A 45 -32.72 8.09 -6.47
C GLY A 45 -34.17 7.59 -6.46
N ASP A 46 -34.90 7.89 -5.38
CA ASP A 46 -36.29 7.45 -5.16
C ASP A 46 -37.25 7.81 -6.31
N SER A 47 -37.14 9.02 -6.87
CA SER A 47 -38.05 9.49 -7.93
C SER A 47 -37.91 8.74 -9.25
N ASP A 48 -36.72 8.23 -9.56
CA ASP A 48 -36.45 7.50 -10.81
C ASP A 48 -36.74 6.00 -10.70
N PHE A 49 -36.66 5.46 -9.49
CA PHE A 49 -37.04 4.07 -9.20
C PHE A 49 -38.54 3.83 -9.41
N VAL A 50 -39.38 4.79 -8.98
CA VAL A 50 -40.84 4.73 -9.13
C VAL A 50 -41.28 4.78 -10.60
N ARG A 51 -40.53 5.46 -11.49
CA ARG A 51 -40.90 5.61 -12.90
C ARG A 51 -40.57 4.39 -13.78
N ARG A 52 -39.69 3.49 -13.35
CA ARG A 52 -39.27 2.33 -14.17
C ARG A 52 -39.97 1.02 -13.82
N ASN A 53 -40.59 0.91 -12.64
CA ASN A 53 -41.27 -0.30 -12.19
C ASN A 53 -42.79 -0.16 -12.30
N ASP A 54 -43.32 -0.22 -13.52
CA ASP A 54 -44.77 -0.21 -13.83
C ASP A 54 -45.47 -1.58 -13.62
N VAL A 55 -44.86 -2.49 -12.84
CA VAL A 55 -45.49 -3.76 -12.44
C VAL A 55 -45.34 -3.92 -10.92
N GLN A 56 -46.40 -3.49 -10.21
CA GLN A 56 -46.77 -3.83 -8.83
C GLN A 56 -45.63 -4.32 -7.90
N LYS A 57 -44.95 -3.37 -7.24
CA LYS A 57 -44.65 -3.35 -5.79
C LYS A 57 -43.89 -2.07 -5.46
N THR A 58 -44.54 -1.19 -4.72
CA THR A 58 -43.99 0.08 -4.20
C THR A 58 -42.88 -0.22 -3.19
N LEU A 59 -41.65 -0.46 -3.67
CA LEU A 59 -40.44 -0.44 -2.86
C LEU A 59 -39.85 0.96 -2.95
N THR A 60 -40.30 1.87 -2.09
CA THR A 60 -39.57 3.11 -1.81
C THR A 60 -38.20 2.75 -1.23
N LEU A 61 -37.08 3.27 -1.76
CA LEU A 61 -35.73 3.05 -1.24
C LEU A 61 -35.52 3.36 0.25
N PRO A 62 -36.32 4.20 0.97
CA PRO A 62 -36.09 4.52 2.38
C PRO A 62 -36.00 3.34 3.37
N ASN A 63 -36.42 2.12 3.00
CA ASN A 63 -36.45 0.97 3.93
C ASN A 63 -35.61 -0.24 3.49
N LEU A 64 -34.78 -0.13 2.44
CA LEU A 64 -33.81 -1.19 2.14
C LEU A 64 -32.62 -1.07 3.10
N PRO A 65 -32.25 -2.14 3.84
CA PRO A 65 -31.08 -2.08 4.70
C PRO A 65 -29.86 -1.74 3.85
N VAL A 66 -29.20 -0.62 4.20
CA VAL A 66 -27.90 -0.26 3.63
C VAL A 66 -26.98 -1.47 3.84
N CYS A 67 -26.33 -1.88 2.76
CA CYS A 67 -25.68 -3.18 2.65
C CYS A 67 -24.80 -3.49 3.88
N PRO A 68 -24.97 -4.64 4.57
CA PRO A 68 -24.00 -5.07 5.57
C PRO A 68 -22.66 -5.26 4.85
N PHE A 69 -21.63 -4.58 5.34
CA PHE A 69 -20.31 -4.48 4.72
C PHE A 69 -19.73 -5.84 4.33
N SER A 70 -19.92 -6.22 3.08
CA SER A 70 -19.20 -7.31 2.43
C SER A 70 -18.72 -6.81 1.08
N ILE A 71 -17.74 -5.89 1.12
CA ILE A 71 -17.01 -5.50 -0.09
C ILE A 71 -16.27 -6.76 -0.54
N LYS A 72 -16.71 -7.38 -1.64
CA LYS A 72 -16.00 -8.54 -2.20
C LYS A 72 -14.51 -8.17 -2.39
N PRO A 73 -13.56 -8.92 -1.78
CA PRO A 73 -12.14 -8.65 -1.93
C PRO A 73 -11.74 -8.60 -3.40
N CYS A 74 -10.73 -7.79 -3.71
CA CYS A 74 -10.05 -7.82 -5.01
C CYS A 74 -9.54 -9.23 -5.23
N GLU A 75 -10.09 -10.03 -6.17
CA GLU A 75 -9.57 -11.31 -6.69
C GLU A 75 -8.66 -12.10 -5.72
N ALA A 76 -8.98 -12.11 -4.43
CA ALA A 76 -8.15 -12.63 -3.37
C ALA A 76 -8.89 -13.87 -2.94
N SER A 77 -8.23 -15.01 -3.14
CA SER A 77 -8.71 -16.34 -2.85
C SER A 77 -9.03 -16.61 -1.37
N GLY A 78 -9.00 -15.60 -0.49
CA GLY A 78 -9.17 -15.72 0.95
C GLY A 78 -10.57 -15.35 1.44
N GLU A 79 -11.03 -16.09 2.45
CA GLU A 79 -12.25 -15.79 3.20
C GLU A 79 -12.08 -14.48 4.00
N LEU A 80 -13.16 -13.69 4.10
CA LEU A 80 -13.19 -12.50 4.95
C LEU A 80 -13.32 -12.94 6.41
N LEU A 81 -12.42 -12.46 7.25
CA LEU A 81 -12.33 -12.80 8.67
C LEU A 81 -12.65 -11.57 9.51
N ASP A 82 -13.45 -11.77 10.55
CA ASP A 82 -13.71 -10.76 11.57
C ASP A 82 -12.77 -10.97 12.76
N GLY A 83 -12.18 -9.90 13.25
CA GLY A 83 -11.33 -9.91 14.42
C GLY A 83 -11.52 -8.67 15.29
N THR A 84 -10.85 -8.66 16.42
CA THR A 84 -10.91 -7.59 17.42
C THR A 84 -9.50 -7.09 17.71
N LEU A 85 -9.27 -5.78 17.57
CA LEU A 85 -7.98 -5.19 17.98
C LEU A 85 -7.89 -5.19 19.51
N ARG A 86 -7.05 -6.07 20.05
CA ARG A 86 -6.89 -6.26 21.50
C ARG A 86 -5.71 -5.52 22.09
N ALA A 87 -4.69 -5.23 21.28
CA ALA A 87 -3.52 -4.51 21.73
C ALA A 87 -2.89 -3.70 20.60
N LEU A 88 -2.40 -2.51 20.94
CA LEU A 88 -1.59 -1.67 20.07
C LEU A 88 -0.52 -0.98 20.93
N HIS A 89 0.71 -1.50 20.90
CA HIS A 89 1.80 -1.02 21.75
C HIS A 89 2.93 -0.42 20.91
N PRO A 90 3.39 0.82 21.18
CA PRO A 90 4.61 1.32 20.57
C PRO A 90 5.82 0.54 21.10
N ILE A 91 6.66 0.04 20.20
CA ILE A 91 7.86 -0.76 20.54
C ILE A 91 9.18 0.00 20.27
N THR A 92 9.08 1.30 19.97
CA THR A 92 10.20 2.19 19.74
C THR A 92 10.06 3.46 20.58
N GLY A 93 11.18 4.06 20.99
CA GLY A 93 11.20 5.32 21.73
C GLY A 93 10.97 6.57 20.86
N GLU A 94 10.78 7.72 21.53
CA GLU A 94 10.37 9.01 20.95
C GLU A 94 11.31 9.58 19.87
N GLU A 95 12.60 9.24 19.91
CA GLU A 95 13.63 9.75 18.97
C GLU A 95 13.64 9.03 17.60
N SER A 96 12.69 8.14 17.37
CA SER A 96 12.62 7.30 16.16
C SER A 96 11.22 7.29 15.57
N LYS A 97 11.09 6.80 14.33
CA LYS A 97 9.76 6.57 13.75
C LYS A 97 9.01 5.60 14.65
N VAL A 98 7.77 5.92 14.98
CA VAL A 98 6.96 5.09 15.86
C VAL A 98 6.64 3.77 15.17
N VAL A 99 7.08 2.66 15.75
CA VAL A 99 6.72 1.31 15.33
C VAL A 99 5.76 0.73 16.36
N TYR A 100 4.63 0.21 15.89
CA TYR A 100 3.65 -0.46 16.73
C TYR A 100 3.75 -1.97 16.56
N GLN A 101 3.51 -2.70 17.66
CA GLN A 101 3.10 -4.09 17.66
C GLN A 101 1.60 -4.14 17.94
N ALA A 102 0.84 -4.68 16.98
CA ALA A 102 -0.60 -4.89 17.09
C ALA A 102 -0.91 -6.35 17.39
N THR A 103 -1.98 -6.58 18.17
CA THR A 103 -2.57 -7.91 18.37
C THR A 103 -4.04 -7.88 18.01
N VAL A 104 -4.43 -8.72 17.06
CA VAL A 104 -5.82 -8.94 16.63
C VAL A 104 -6.24 -10.34 17.07
N VAL A 105 -7.39 -10.46 17.71
CA VAL A 105 -8.01 -11.74 18.07
C VAL A 105 -9.12 -12.05 17.10
N LEU A 106 -9.06 -13.18 16.40
CA LEU A 106 -10.12 -13.59 15.47
C LEU A 106 -11.40 -13.97 16.21
N ASN A 107 -12.55 -13.61 15.64
CA ASN A 107 -13.85 -13.87 16.24
C ASN A 107 -14.38 -15.22 15.75
N ASN A 108 -14.44 -16.23 16.63
CA ASN A 108 -15.06 -17.54 16.36
C ASN A 108 -14.51 -18.29 15.12
N GLN A 109 -13.28 -17.97 14.68
CA GLN A 109 -12.62 -18.58 13.53
C GLN A 109 -11.14 -18.85 13.87
N LYS A 110 -10.60 -19.93 13.32
CA LYS A 110 -9.17 -20.26 13.37
C LYS A 110 -8.68 -20.46 11.93
N ILE A 111 -7.53 -19.90 11.63
CA ILE A 111 -6.86 -20.00 10.34
C ILE A 111 -5.48 -20.62 10.51
N HIS A 112 -5.08 -21.43 9.52
CA HIS A 112 -3.73 -21.93 9.45
C HIS A 112 -2.82 -20.86 8.86
N CYS A 113 -1.84 -20.41 9.65
CA CYS A 113 -0.83 -19.44 9.23
C CYS A 113 0.55 -20.05 9.35
N GLU A 114 1.38 -19.84 8.34
CA GLU A 114 2.78 -20.19 8.40
C GLU A 114 3.66 -18.95 8.61
N PRO A 115 4.87 -19.12 9.17
CA PRO A 115 5.86 -18.05 9.22
C PRO A 115 6.07 -17.43 7.83
N GLY A 116 6.01 -16.10 7.75
CA GLY A 116 6.12 -15.34 6.49
C GLY A 116 4.77 -15.03 5.82
N ASP A 117 3.66 -15.62 6.27
CA ASP A 117 2.33 -15.20 5.82
C ASP A 117 1.99 -13.79 6.34
N SER A 118 1.06 -13.13 5.64
CA SER A 118 0.60 -11.78 5.99
C SER A 118 -0.91 -11.77 6.19
N VAL A 119 -1.42 -10.76 6.89
CA VAL A 119 -2.85 -10.42 6.90
C VAL A 119 -3.07 -9.08 6.27
N ALA A 120 -4.12 -8.96 5.46
CA ALA A 120 -4.49 -7.72 4.82
C ALA A 120 -5.71 -7.12 5.51
N LEU A 121 -5.52 -5.94 6.10
CA LEU A 121 -6.57 -5.25 6.85
C LEU A 121 -7.42 -4.39 5.92
N LEU A 122 -8.73 -4.47 6.09
CA LEU A 122 -9.68 -3.54 5.48
C LEU A 122 -9.81 -2.35 6.42
N CYS A 123 -9.17 -1.24 6.05
CA CYS A 123 -9.23 0.00 6.81
C CYS A 123 -10.15 1.01 6.15
N SER A 124 -10.65 1.94 6.97
CA SER A 124 -11.51 3.03 6.53
C SER A 124 -10.76 4.36 6.48
N ASN A 125 -11.18 5.23 5.58
CA ASN A 125 -10.76 6.63 5.59
C ASN A 125 -11.19 7.30 6.90
N SER A 126 -10.50 8.38 7.26
CA SER A 126 -10.88 9.20 8.42
C SER A 126 -12.22 9.88 8.17
N SER A 127 -13.09 9.95 9.18
CA SER A 127 -14.32 10.74 9.08
C SER A 127 -14.01 12.21 8.74
N VAL A 128 -12.91 12.74 9.27
CA VAL A 128 -12.42 14.10 8.96
C VAL A 128 -12.16 14.28 7.46
N ASP A 129 -11.51 13.30 6.82
CA ASP A 129 -11.21 13.35 5.39
C ASP A 129 -12.48 13.24 4.55
N VAL A 130 -13.39 12.35 4.95
CA VAL A 130 -14.67 12.12 4.27
C VAL A 130 -15.58 13.34 4.38
N ASP A 131 -15.77 13.87 5.59
CA ASP A 131 -16.58 15.05 5.85
C ASP A 131 -16.03 16.28 5.14
N TRP A 132 -14.71 16.44 5.13
CA TRP A 132 -14.08 17.51 4.40
C TRP A 132 -14.35 17.38 2.90
N LEU A 133 -14.13 16.19 2.32
CA LEU A 133 -14.33 15.98 0.89
C LEU A 133 -15.79 16.18 0.47
N LEU A 134 -16.75 15.64 1.24
CA LEU A 134 -18.18 15.81 1.00
C LEU A 134 -18.60 17.29 0.96
N LYS A 135 -17.97 18.15 1.76
CA LYS A 135 -18.20 19.61 1.76
C LYS A 135 -17.56 20.33 0.55
N HIS A 136 -16.63 19.69 -0.15
CA HIS A 136 -15.87 20.30 -1.25
C HIS A 136 -16.26 19.78 -2.64
N ILE A 137 -17.21 18.85 -2.71
CA ILE A 137 -17.73 18.27 -3.96
C ILE A 137 -19.21 18.64 -4.15
N ASP A 138 -19.72 18.39 -5.34
CA ASP A 138 -21.15 18.53 -5.63
C ASP A 138 -21.85 17.17 -5.50
N LEU A 139 -22.93 17.13 -4.72
CA LEU A 139 -23.70 15.92 -4.45
C LEU A 139 -24.96 15.81 -5.33
N ASP A 140 -25.29 16.84 -6.13
CA ASP A 140 -26.46 16.86 -7.01
C ASP A 140 -26.54 15.56 -7.85
N PRO A 141 -27.70 14.85 -7.90
CA PRO A 141 -29.04 15.20 -7.38
C PRO A 141 -29.36 14.79 -5.94
N LEU A 142 -28.36 14.40 -5.14
CA LEU A 142 -28.58 14.00 -3.74
C LEU A 142 -28.77 15.23 -2.85
N THR A 143 -29.78 15.18 -1.99
CA THR A 143 -30.07 16.22 -0.98
C THR A 143 -29.19 16.09 0.27
N SER A 144 -28.61 14.91 0.52
CA SER A 144 -27.69 14.64 1.63
C SER A 144 -26.72 13.52 1.26
N GLU A 145 -25.54 13.56 1.85
CA GLU A 145 -24.49 12.55 1.74
C GLU A 145 -24.88 11.15 2.22
N ASP A 146 -25.91 11.06 3.09
CA ASP A 146 -26.45 9.83 3.65
C ASP A 146 -27.74 9.37 2.94
N GLN A 147 -28.17 10.09 1.89
CA GLN A 147 -29.29 9.68 1.05
C GLN A 147 -28.92 8.41 0.27
N PRO A 148 -29.70 7.31 0.37
CA PRO A 148 -29.48 6.12 -0.42
C PRO A 148 -29.67 6.36 -1.91
N PHE A 149 -28.77 5.80 -2.73
CA PHE A 149 -28.89 5.76 -4.19
C PHE A 149 -28.38 4.42 -4.74
N ILE A 150 -28.73 4.13 -5.99
CA ILE A 150 -28.17 3.00 -6.74
C ILE A 150 -27.29 3.54 -7.86
N LEU A 151 -26.04 3.05 -7.91
CA LEU A 151 -25.11 3.38 -8.99
C LEU A 151 -25.36 2.49 -10.21
N GLN A 152 -25.54 3.10 -11.38
CA GLN A 152 -25.73 2.41 -12.66
C GLN A 152 -24.78 2.93 -13.74
N PRO A 153 -24.34 2.05 -14.68
CA PRO A 153 -23.55 2.48 -15.81
C PRO A 153 -24.39 3.28 -16.78
N THR A 154 -23.81 4.28 -17.42
CA THR A 154 -24.32 4.70 -18.73
C THR A 154 -24.06 3.59 -19.74
N LEU A 155 -25.01 3.36 -20.66
CA LEU A 155 -24.89 2.42 -21.78
C LEU A 155 -23.47 2.52 -22.37
N ASN A 156 -22.72 1.40 -22.37
CA ASN A 156 -21.39 1.17 -22.98
C ASN A 156 -20.15 1.06 -22.06
N LYS A 157 -20.23 1.18 -20.73
CA LYS A 157 -19.05 0.90 -19.85
C LYS A 157 -19.39 0.07 -18.60
N PRO A 158 -18.64 -1.01 -18.31
CA PRO A 158 -18.83 -1.76 -17.07
C PRO A 158 -18.35 -0.95 -15.86
N ILE A 159 -19.15 -0.95 -14.78
CA ILE A 159 -18.75 -0.37 -13.49
C ILE A 159 -17.93 -1.41 -12.72
N PRO A 160 -16.81 -1.00 -12.09
CA PRO A 160 -16.11 -1.88 -11.17
C PRO A 160 -17.01 -2.36 -10.02
N ALA A 161 -16.99 -3.67 -9.74
CA ALA A 161 -17.83 -4.28 -8.70
C ALA A 161 -17.63 -3.68 -7.29
N TRP A 162 -16.45 -3.10 -7.02
CA TRP A 162 -16.14 -2.45 -5.75
C TRP A 162 -16.86 -1.11 -5.53
N LEU A 163 -17.49 -0.55 -6.57
CA LEU A 163 -18.42 0.58 -6.46
C LEU A 163 -19.88 0.14 -6.17
N LEU A 164 -20.08 -1.16 -5.93
CA LEU A 164 -21.37 -1.73 -5.52
C LEU A 164 -22.52 -1.43 -6.52
N PRO A 165 -22.33 -1.64 -7.83
CA PRO A 165 -23.37 -1.34 -8.82
C PRO A 165 -24.64 -2.17 -8.55
N GLY A 166 -25.81 -1.52 -8.64
CA GLY A 166 -27.10 -2.17 -8.36
C GLY A 166 -27.44 -2.37 -6.88
N ILE A 167 -26.56 -1.99 -5.96
CA ILE A 167 -26.76 -2.12 -4.51
C ILE A 167 -27.08 -0.73 -3.93
N PRO A 168 -28.13 -0.58 -3.09
CA PRO A 168 -28.38 0.67 -2.37
C PRO A 168 -27.18 1.05 -1.48
N THR A 169 -26.64 2.25 -1.70
CA THR A 169 -25.45 2.78 -1.01
C THR A 169 -25.59 4.28 -0.75
N THR A 170 -24.64 4.87 -0.03
CA THR A 170 -24.58 6.32 0.23
C THR A 170 -23.23 6.89 -0.19
N ALA A 171 -23.15 8.21 -0.39
CA ALA A 171 -21.91 8.89 -0.75
C ALA A 171 -20.86 8.73 0.36
N ARG A 172 -21.30 8.89 1.61
CA ARG A 172 -20.48 8.68 2.82
C ARG A 172 -19.91 7.27 2.86
N LEU A 173 -20.72 6.24 2.59
CA LEU A 173 -20.28 4.84 2.62
C LEU A 173 -19.17 4.57 1.59
N LEU A 174 -19.37 5.00 0.35
CA LEU A 174 -18.40 4.81 -0.73
C LEU A 174 -17.07 5.51 -0.42
N LEU A 175 -17.13 6.78 0.01
CA LEU A 175 -15.94 7.55 0.34
C LEU A 175 -15.24 7.07 1.61
N THR A 176 -15.95 6.45 2.55
CA THR A 176 -15.34 5.95 3.79
C THR A 176 -14.62 4.62 3.58
N HIS A 177 -15.16 3.72 2.77
CA HIS A 177 -14.69 2.33 2.72
C HIS A 177 -14.28 1.82 1.33
N CYS A 178 -14.70 2.47 0.25
CA CYS A 178 -14.52 1.97 -1.11
C CYS A 178 -13.48 2.76 -1.91
N CYS A 179 -13.32 4.06 -1.65
CA CYS A 179 -12.48 4.95 -2.44
C CYS A 179 -11.19 5.35 -1.72
N GLU A 180 -10.05 5.31 -2.42
CA GLU A 180 -8.82 5.95 -1.95
C GLU A 180 -8.95 7.46 -2.19
N LEU A 181 -8.87 8.27 -1.13
CA LEU A 181 -9.10 9.73 -1.23
C LEU A 181 -7.82 10.48 -1.57
N HIS A 182 -6.68 10.01 -1.08
CA HIS A 182 -5.40 10.73 -1.17
C HIS A 182 -4.62 10.37 -2.44
N VAL A 183 -5.32 10.40 -3.58
CA VAL A 183 -4.80 9.99 -4.89
C VAL A 183 -3.89 11.06 -5.46
N PRO A 184 -2.68 10.71 -5.94
CA PRO A 184 -1.85 11.64 -6.69
C PRO A 184 -2.57 12.17 -7.93
N VAL A 185 -2.63 13.49 -8.10
CA VAL A 185 -3.36 14.07 -9.24
C VAL A 185 -2.60 13.88 -10.55
N SER A 186 -3.29 13.36 -11.55
CA SER A 186 -2.80 13.29 -12.92
C SER A 186 -3.30 14.47 -13.75
N ARG A 187 -2.67 14.74 -14.90
CA ARG A 187 -3.16 15.75 -15.86
C ARG A 187 -4.64 15.54 -16.25
N ARG A 188 -5.09 14.28 -16.30
CA ARG A 188 -6.50 13.93 -16.56
C ARG A 188 -7.42 14.43 -15.44
N ILE A 189 -7.03 14.22 -14.19
CA ILE A 189 -7.81 14.68 -13.02
C ILE A 189 -7.85 16.21 -12.99
N ILE A 190 -6.71 16.88 -13.21
CA ILE A 190 -6.63 18.35 -13.25
C ILE A 190 -7.54 18.91 -14.35
N ARG A 191 -7.51 18.31 -15.55
CA ARG A 191 -8.39 18.71 -16.67
C ARG A 191 -9.86 18.57 -16.30
N LEU A 192 -10.23 17.44 -15.68
CA LEU A 192 -11.59 17.22 -15.22
C LEU A 192 -12.01 18.29 -14.20
N CYS A 193 -11.17 18.59 -13.21
CA CYS A 193 -11.45 19.63 -12.21
C CYS A 193 -11.65 21.01 -12.87
N ALA A 194 -10.88 21.32 -13.91
CA ALA A 194 -11.00 22.59 -14.64
C ALA A 194 -12.35 22.80 -15.34
N GLU A 195 -13.08 21.72 -15.63
CA GLU A 195 -14.44 21.78 -16.20
C GLU A 195 -15.48 22.20 -15.15
N PHE A 196 -15.21 21.97 -13.85
CA PHE A 196 -16.17 22.20 -12.76
C PHE A 196 -15.79 23.39 -11.86
N CYS A 197 -15.11 24.38 -12.43
CA CYS A 197 -14.75 25.64 -11.77
C CYS A 197 -15.66 26.80 -12.23
N SER A 198 -16.98 26.66 -12.06
CA SER A 198 -17.96 27.62 -12.58
C SER A 198 -17.95 28.98 -11.87
N THR A 199 -17.48 29.03 -10.61
CA THR A 199 -17.51 30.26 -9.79
C THR A 199 -16.30 31.17 -10.01
N ASP A 200 -15.19 30.67 -10.58
CA ASP A 200 -13.98 31.47 -10.87
C ASP A 200 -13.26 30.99 -12.14
N SER A 201 -13.46 31.73 -13.24
CA SER A 201 -12.85 31.45 -14.53
C SER A 201 -11.31 31.52 -14.50
N ARG A 202 -10.71 32.26 -13.57
CA ARG A 202 -9.24 32.31 -13.42
C ARG A 202 -8.69 30.99 -12.90
N GLN A 203 -9.36 30.39 -11.92
CA GLN A 203 -9.00 29.06 -11.41
C GLN A 203 -9.15 27.99 -12.49
N ALA A 204 -10.25 28.03 -13.24
CA ALA A 204 -10.46 27.13 -14.38
C ALA A 204 -9.32 27.24 -15.41
N THR A 205 -8.95 28.47 -15.77
CA THR A 205 -7.85 28.75 -16.72
C THR A 205 -6.51 28.24 -16.18
N ARG A 206 -6.22 28.47 -14.89
CA ARG A 206 -4.99 28.02 -14.26
C ARG A 206 -4.86 26.49 -14.25
N LEU A 207 -5.95 25.78 -13.99
CA LEU A 207 -5.99 24.31 -14.07
C LEU A 207 -5.79 23.81 -15.51
N ARG A 208 -6.36 24.50 -16.51
CA ARG A 208 -6.14 24.17 -17.93
C ARG A 208 -4.69 24.36 -18.34
N GLU A 209 -4.05 25.47 -17.93
CA GLU A 209 -2.62 25.70 -18.10
C GLU A 209 -1.81 24.56 -17.47
N LEU A 210 -2.05 24.25 -16.19
CA LEU A 210 -1.30 23.24 -15.44
C LEU A 210 -1.41 21.84 -16.07
N CYS A 211 -2.54 21.51 -16.71
CA CYS A 211 -2.71 20.24 -17.41
C CYS A 211 -2.20 20.25 -18.87
N SER A 212 -1.84 21.41 -19.43
CA SER A 212 -1.39 21.57 -20.82
C SER A 212 0.05 21.09 -21.04
N ARG A 213 0.39 20.73 -22.30
CA ARG A 213 1.75 20.26 -22.65
C ARG A 213 2.79 21.38 -22.55
N GLU A 214 2.38 22.63 -22.75
CA GLU A 214 3.25 23.81 -22.71
C GLU A 214 3.81 24.03 -21.29
N TYR A 215 3.00 23.79 -20.25
CA TYR A 215 3.41 24.00 -18.86
C TYR A 215 3.89 22.71 -18.18
N THR A 216 4.65 21.90 -18.90
CA THR A 216 5.17 20.64 -18.35
C THR A 216 6.08 20.87 -17.15
N GLU A 217 7.02 21.80 -17.22
CA GLU A 217 7.90 22.12 -16.10
C GLU A 217 7.16 22.56 -14.83
N LEU A 218 6.04 23.27 -14.95
CA LEU A 218 5.20 23.64 -13.80
C LEU A 218 4.49 22.42 -13.23
N PHE A 219 3.94 21.54 -14.08
CA PHE A 219 3.35 20.29 -13.64
C PHE A 219 4.39 19.40 -12.93
N ASP A 220 5.60 19.28 -13.48
CA ASP A 220 6.71 18.56 -12.86
C ASP A 220 7.01 19.10 -11.47
N LYS A 221 7.23 20.41 -11.38
CA LYS A 221 7.65 21.12 -10.16
C LYS A 221 6.58 21.12 -9.07
N TYR A 222 5.34 21.44 -9.41
CA TYR A 222 4.28 21.68 -8.42
C TYR A 222 3.37 20.46 -8.20
N VAL A 223 3.26 19.55 -9.17
CA VAL A 223 2.36 18.39 -9.05
C VAL A 223 3.14 17.12 -8.78
N ARG A 224 4.04 16.75 -9.69
CA ARG A 224 4.68 15.42 -9.63
C ARG A 224 5.74 15.30 -8.55
N LEU A 225 6.72 16.22 -8.52
CA LEU A 225 7.79 16.18 -7.52
C LEU A 225 7.26 16.39 -6.10
N GLN A 226 6.13 17.07 -5.98
CA GLN A 226 5.47 17.37 -4.73
C GLN A 226 4.45 16.30 -4.31
N ASN A 227 4.23 15.25 -5.11
CA ASN A 227 3.21 14.21 -4.87
C ASN A 227 1.84 14.81 -4.50
N MET A 228 1.42 15.84 -5.22
CA MET A 228 0.17 16.56 -4.94
C MET A 228 -1.03 15.63 -5.05
N THR A 229 -1.93 15.68 -4.08
CA THR A 229 -3.13 14.83 -4.00
C THR A 229 -4.40 15.55 -4.45
N LEU A 230 -5.49 14.81 -4.65
CA LEU A 230 -6.78 15.41 -5.00
C LEU A 230 -7.32 16.35 -3.91
N PRO A 231 -7.27 16.01 -2.60
CA PRO A 231 -7.59 16.96 -1.55
C PRO A 231 -6.73 18.23 -1.57
N ASP A 232 -5.41 18.13 -1.85
CA ASP A 232 -4.56 19.32 -2.02
C ASP A 232 -5.06 20.20 -3.17
N LEU A 233 -5.45 19.60 -4.30
CA LEU A 233 -5.99 20.32 -5.46
C LEU A 233 -7.30 21.04 -5.13
N LEU A 234 -8.24 20.35 -4.49
CA LEU A 234 -9.54 20.95 -4.12
C LEU A 234 -9.39 22.01 -3.03
N HIS A 235 -8.38 21.89 -2.16
CA HIS A 235 -8.06 22.91 -1.18
C HIS A 235 -7.49 24.18 -1.84
N LEU A 236 -6.60 24.02 -2.83
CA LEU A 236 -6.00 25.13 -3.57
C LEU A 236 -6.96 25.82 -4.55
N PHE A 237 -7.90 25.07 -5.10
CA PHE A 237 -8.85 25.56 -6.10
C PHE A 237 -10.30 25.42 -5.58
N PRO A 238 -10.72 26.24 -4.59
CA PRO A 238 -12.02 26.11 -3.94
C PRO A 238 -13.21 26.38 -4.87
N ALA A 239 -12.97 27.00 -6.04
CA ALA A 239 -14.01 27.18 -7.06
C ALA A 239 -14.40 25.85 -7.75
N CYS A 240 -13.54 24.83 -7.68
CA CYS A 240 -13.81 23.51 -8.21
C CYS A 240 -14.84 22.77 -7.34
N ARG A 241 -15.99 22.44 -7.92
CA ARG A 241 -17.04 21.61 -7.30
C ARG A 241 -17.32 20.40 -8.19
N LEU A 242 -16.54 19.35 -8.02
CA LEU A 242 -16.63 18.14 -8.83
C LEU A 242 -17.88 17.33 -8.44
N PRO A 243 -18.76 16.94 -9.38
CA PRO A 243 -19.89 16.07 -9.07
C PRO A 243 -19.46 14.70 -8.57
N LEU A 244 -20.20 14.12 -7.61
CA LEU A 244 -19.92 12.82 -7.02
C LEU A 244 -19.68 11.72 -8.07
N VAL A 245 -20.52 11.65 -9.11
CA VAL A 245 -20.34 10.68 -10.19
C VAL A 245 -19.02 10.83 -10.92
N ARG A 246 -18.54 12.07 -11.16
CA ARG A 246 -17.26 12.32 -11.82
C ARG A 246 -16.08 12.05 -10.91
N LEU A 247 -16.25 12.28 -9.61
CA LEU A 247 -15.28 11.89 -8.59
C LEU A 247 -15.09 10.36 -8.56
N LEU A 248 -16.18 9.59 -8.51
CA LEU A 248 -16.13 8.12 -8.46
C LEU A 248 -15.46 7.47 -9.69
N GLU A 249 -15.42 8.17 -10.82
CA GLU A 249 -14.70 7.72 -12.03
C GLU A 249 -13.18 7.86 -11.94
N VAL A 250 -12.69 8.76 -11.08
CA VAL A 250 -11.25 9.04 -10.96
C VAL A 250 -10.64 8.46 -9.70
N LEU A 251 -11.43 8.23 -8.65
CA LEU A 251 -10.95 7.60 -7.43
C LEU A 251 -10.71 6.09 -7.68
N PRO A 252 -9.53 5.56 -7.37
CA PRO A 252 -9.30 4.13 -7.36
C PRO A 252 -9.90 3.50 -6.10
N ARG A 253 -10.01 2.18 -6.11
CA ARG A 253 -10.44 1.41 -4.95
C ARG A 253 -9.48 1.59 -3.77
N LEU A 254 -10.04 1.77 -2.58
CA LEU A 254 -9.33 1.68 -1.31
C LEU A 254 -8.81 0.25 -1.11
N GLN A 255 -7.49 0.08 -1.22
CA GLN A 255 -6.87 -1.24 -1.12
C GLN A 255 -6.75 -1.70 0.34
N PRO A 256 -6.92 -2.99 0.64
CA PRO A 256 -6.52 -3.55 1.92
C PRO A 256 -5.00 -3.46 2.12
N ARG A 257 -4.54 -3.33 3.37
CA ARG A 257 -3.11 -3.14 3.69
C ARG A 257 -2.53 -4.41 4.31
N PRO A 258 -1.58 -5.10 3.63
CA PRO A 258 -0.95 -6.30 4.17
C PRO A 258 0.05 -5.97 5.29
N TYR A 259 0.15 -6.87 6.27
CA TYR A 259 1.15 -6.85 7.34
C TYR A 259 1.62 -8.27 7.62
N THR A 260 2.93 -8.49 7.63
CA THR A 260 3.53 -9.80 7.91
C THR A 260 3.30 -10.20 9.36
N LEU A 261 2.84 -11.44 9.56
CA LEU A 261 2.58 -12.00 10.88
C LEU A 261 3.90 -12.32 11.60
N ILE A 262 3.97 -11.98 12.89
CA ILE A 262 5.07 -12.32 13.81
C ILE A 262 4.65 -13.37 14.86
N SER A 263 3.34 -13.60 15.00
CA SER A 263 2.80 -14.60 15.93
C SER A 263 2.95 -16.00 15.35
N LEU A 264 3.36 -16.94 16.20
CA LEU A 264 3.27 -18.37 15.93
C LEU A 264 2.58 -19.01 17.10
N HIS A 265 1.26 -18.91 17.12
CA HIS A 265 0.46 -19.66 18.07
C HIS A 265 -0.79 -20.22 17.39
N GLU A 266 -0.74 -21.53 17.15
CA GLU A 266 -1.86 -22.44 17.46
C GLU A 266 -1.93 -22.71 18.99
N GLY A 267 -0.98 -22.18 19.77
CA GLY A 267 -0.93 -22.29 21.23
C GLY A 267 -1.98 -21.42 21.91
N THR A 268 -2.77 -22.07 22.74
CA THR A 268 -3.82 -21.55 23.60
C THR A 268 -3.27 -20.64 24.71
N VAL A 269 -3.77 -19.40 24.81
CA VAL A 269 -3.85 -18.74 26.12
C VAL A 269 -4.96 -19.45 26.90
N ARG A 270 -4.56 -20.30 27.85
CA ARG A 270 -5.48 -20.92 28.80
C ARG A 270 -5.77 -19.95 29.93
N THR A 271 -6.80 -19.13 29.76
CA THR A 271 -7.50 -18.49 30.87
C THR A 271 -8.88 -19.11 30.94
N GLU A 272 -9.25 -19.62 32.12
CA GLU A 272 -10.35 -20.57 32.36
C GLU A 272 -11.77 -20.06 32.02
N ARG A 273 -11.93 -18.92 31.34
CA ARG A 273 -13.23 -18.29 31.04
C ARG A 273 -13.37 -17.62 29.67
N GLU A 274 -12.36 -17.65 28.79
CA GLU A 274 -12.45 -17.02 27.47
C GLU A 274 -12.41 -18.09 26.36
N THR A 275 -13.39 -18.04 25.46
CA THR A 275 -13.45 -18.83 24.22
C THR A 275 -12.12 -18.77 23.46
N GLU A 276 -11.65 -19.93 22.99
CA GLU A 276 -10.36 -20.21 22.32
C GLU A 276 -10.12 -19.45 20.99
N ASN A 277 -10.01 -18.13 21.05
CA ASN A 277 -9.84 -17.32 19.86
C ASN A 277 -8.35 -17.15 19.49
N GLN A 278 -8.03 -17.32 18.21
CA GLN A 278 -6.65 -17.22 17.70
C GLN A 278 -6.14 -15.78 17.73
N GLN A 279 -4.90 -15.59 18.19
CA GLN A 279 -4.21 -14.30 18.22
C GLN A 279 -3.27 -14.15 17.02
N LEU A 280 -3.42 -13.04 16.31
CA LEU A 280 -2.57 -12.61 15.21
C LEU A 280 -1.80 -11.37 15.63
N GLN A 281 -0.47 -11.42 15.51
CA GLN A 281 0.39 -10.29 15.81
C GLN A 281 1.17 -9.87 14.58
N PHE A 282 1.33 -8.56 14.40
CA PHE A 282 2.15 -7.97 13.35
C PHE A 282 2.73 -6.64 13.84
N ILE A 283 3.76 -6.16 13.14
CA ILE A 283 4.37 -4.85 13.38
C ILE A 283 4.21 -3.94 12.18
N PHE A 284 4.16 -2.64 12.44
CA PHE A 284 4.18 -1.64 11.38
C PHE A 284 4.77 -0.32 11.86
N THR A 285 5.38 0.41 10.94
CA THR A 285 5.82 1.78 11.20
C THR A 285 4.66 2.71 10.93
N ARG A 286 4.36 3.63 11.86
CA ARG A 286 3.39 4.70 11.61
C ARG A 286 3.87 5.56 10.46
N VAL A 287 3.00 5.78 9.48
CA VAL A 287 3.28 6.70 8.37
C VAL A 287 2.81 8.08 8.81
N ASP A 288 3.75 8.98 9.05
CA ASP A 288 3.50 10.39 9.39
C ASP A 288 3.59 11.27 8.14
N PHE A 289 2.72 12.27 8.04
CA PHE A 289 2.78 13.34 7.04
C PHE A 289 2.95 14.69 7.74
N ASP A 290 3.92 15.47 7.29
CA ASP A 290 4.17 16.80 7.81
C ASP A 290 3.13 17.78 7.24
N VAL A 291 2.27 18.30 8.12
CA VAL A 291 1.18 19.22 7.75
C VAL A 291 1.64 20.69 7.73
N GLU A 292 2.68 21.03 8.50
CA GLU A 292 3.13 22.41 8.70
C GLU A 292 4.57 22.64 8.21
N GLY A 293 4.78 23.73 7.48
CA GLY A 293 6.09 24.38 7.39
C GLY A 293 7.22 23.61 6.71
N CYS A 294 6.94 22.61 5.88
CA CYS A 294 8.00 21.97 5.10
C CYS A 294 8.58 23.02 4.13
N GLU A 295 9.79 23.51 4.41
CA GLU A 295 10.56 24.40 3.50
C GLU A 295 10.74 23.80 2.09
N ALA A 296 10.51 22.48 1.95
CA ALA A 296 10.55 21.76 0.68
C ALA A 296 9.24 21.85 -0.15
N CYS A 297 8.11 22.25 0.44
CA CYS A 297 6.87 22.49 -0.29
C CYS A 297 6.91 23.88 -0.92
N VAL A 298 7.46 23.99 -2.13
CA VAL A 298 7.56 25.25 -2.86
C VAL A 298 6.16 25.81 -3.17
N GLY A 299 5.64 26.71 -2.33
CA GLY A 299 4.46 27.53 -2.61
C GLY A 299 3.12 26.79 -2.77
N ILE A 300 2.96 25.61 -2.15
CA ILE A 300 1.73 24.80 -2.21
C ILE A 300 1.13 24.71 -0.81
N SER A 301 -0.08 25.25 -0.65
CA SER A 301 -0.90 24.99 0.55
C SER A 301 -1.45 23.57 0.48
N ARG A 302 -1.12 22.75 1.48
CA ARG A 302 -1.52 21.35 1.56
C ARG A 302 -2.86 21.20 2.27
N TYR A 303 -3.55 20.11 1.95
CA TYR A 303 -4.69 19.65 2.71
C TYR A 303 -4.31 19.46 4.19
N PRO A 304 -4.95 20.19 5.13
CA PRO A 304 -4.40 20.35 6.48
C PRO A 304 -4.72 19.21 7.45
N HIS A 305 -5.57 18.24 7.09
CA HIS A 305 -6.01 17.22 8.06
C HIS A 305 -5.32 15.86 7.89
N ARG A 306 -4.51 15.67 6.85
CA ARG A 306 -3.78 14.42 6.64
C ARG A 306 -2.50 14.40 7.47
N THR A 307 -2.59 13.84 8.67
CA THR A 307 -1.44 13.66 9.57
C THR A 307 -0.80 12.28 9.46
N HIS A 308 -1.56 11.26 9.07
CA HIS A 308 -1.10 9.88 9.05
C HIS A 308 -1.50 9.11 7.79
N GLY A 309 -0.83 7.97 7.55
CA GLY A 309 -1.26 6.96 6.58
C GLY A 309 -2.67 6.43 6.86
N VAL A 310 -3.39 6.04 5.80
CA VAL A 310 -4.79 5.61 5.92
C VAL A 310 -4.95 4.46 6.91
N CYS A 311 -4.22 3.34 6.70
CA CYS A 311 -4.33 2.17 7.58
C CYS A 311 -3.64 2.35 8.93
N THR A 312 -2.44 2.92 8.96
CA THR A 312 -1.68 3.10 10.23
C THR A 312 -2.39 4.08 11.16
N GLY A 313 -2.88 5.20 10.62
CA GLY A 313 -3.69 6.16 11.38
C GLY A 313 -5.07 5.62 11.71
N TRP A 314 -5.67 4.77 10.85
CA TRP A 314 -6.93 4.10 11.17
C TRP A 314 -6.79 3.18 12.38
N LEU A 315 -5.71 2.39 12.48
CA LEU A 315 -5.42 1.53 13.63
C LEU A 315 -5.31 2.34 14.93
N GLU A 316 -4.61 3.48 14.91
CA GLU A 316 -4.54 4.37 16.08
C GLU A 316 -5.90 4.96 16.44
N ARG A 317 -6.68 5.42 15.44
CA ARG A 317 -8.00 6.00 15.67
C ARG A 317 -8.97 5.01 16.32
N ILE A 318 -9.07 3.79 15.78
CA ILE A 318 -9.98 2.79 16.34
C ILE A 318 -9.51 2.32 17.71
N TRP A 319 -8.20 2.22 17.94
CA TRP A 319 -7.64 1.89 19.26
C TRP A 319 -7.96 2.97 20.30
N SER A 320 -7.81 4.24 19.94
CA SER A 320 -8.03 5.38 20.83
C SER A 320 -9.52 5.61 21.11
N SER A 321 -10.38 5.34 20.14
CA SER A 321 -11.83 5.55 20.28
C SER A 321 -12.51 4.43 21.05
N ASN A 322 -12.10 3.18 20.82
CA ASN A 322 -12.67 2.01 21.49
C ASN A 322 -11.68 0.83 21.45
N ALA A 323 -10.97 0.60 22.56
CA ALA A 323 -10.14 -0.61 22.70
C ALA A 323 -11.04 -1.85 22.58
N GLY A 324 -10.73 -2.75 21.64
CA GLY A 324 -11.64 -3.84 21.27
C GLY A 324 -12.52 -3.55 20.05
N SER A 325 -12.18 -2.56 19.22
CA SER A 325 -12.84 -2.33 17.94
C SER A 325 -12.75 -3.54 17.00
N SER A 326 -13.83 -3.78 16.25
CA SER A 326 -13.88 -4.81 15.20
C SER A 326 -13.00 -4.42 14.02
N ILE A 327 -12.28 -5.40 13.47
CA ILE A 327 -11.41 -5.30 12.30
C ILE A 327 -11.78 -6.41 11.33
N GLN A 328 -11.94 -6.04 10.07
CA GLN A 328 -12.05 -7.00 8.98
C GLN A 328 -10.69 -7.22 8.31
N LEU A 329 -10.34 -8.46 8.06
CA LEU A 329 -9.08 -8.85 7.44
C LEU A 329 -9.23 -10.10 6.59
N TYR A 330 -8.23 -10.40 5.75
CA TYR A 330 -8.10 -11.71 5.13
C TYR A 330 -6.65 -12.18 5.20
N LEU A 331 -6.49 -13.50 5.22
CA LEU A 331 -5.19 -14.14 5.14
C LEU A 331 -4.59 -13.95 3.75
N ARG A 332 -3.34 -13.52 3.69
CA ARG A 332 -2.53 -13.46 2.49
C ARG A 332 -1.38 -14.44 2.64
N CYS A 333 -1.59 -15.65 2.11
CA CYS A 333 -0.56 -16.67 2.05
C CYS A 333 0.65 -16.14 1.26
N ASN A 334 1.83 -16.44 1.76
CA ASN A 334 3.08 -16.15 1.08
C ASN A 334 3.24 -17.08 -0.13
N LEU A 335 3.11 -16.54 -1.34
CA LEU A 335 3.20 -17.30 -2.60
C LEU A 335 4.56 -17.17 -3.30
N ASN A 336 5.44 -16.25 -2.87
CA ASN A 336 6.77 -16.07 -3.47
C ASN A 336 7.82 -17.01 -2.87
N GLY A 337 7.42 -17.96 -2.02
CA GLY A 337 8.32 -18.91 -1.39
C GLY A 337 9.19 -18.30 -0.29
N PHE A 338 8.84 -17.12 0.22
CA PHE A 338 9.53 -16.48 1.34
C PHE A 338 9.13 -17.16 2.66
N ARG A 339 9.52 -18.43 2.77
CA ARG A 339 9.28 -19.32 3.90
C ARG A 339 10.61 -19.96 4.32
N LEU A 340 10.64 -20.46 5.54
CA LEU A 340 11.71 -21.34 5.98
C LEU A 340 11.82 -22.55 5.03
N PRO A 341 13.03 -23.06 4.77
CA PRO A 341 13.20 -24.31 4.05
C PRO A 341 12.49 -25.48 4.73
N ALA A 342 12.14 -26.49 3.92
CA ALA A 342 11.54 -27.73 4.45
C ALA A 342 12.53 -28.51 5.32
N ASP A 343 13.81 -28.48 4.97
CA ASP A 343 14.90 -28.99 5.81
C ASP A 343 15.24 -27.97 6.90
N PRO A 344 15.00 -28.27 8.18
CA PRO A 344 15.30 -27.35 9.28
C PRO A 344 16.79 -27.13 9.49
N GLU A 345 17.69 -27.92 8.88
CA GLU A 345 19.13 -27.70 8.95
C GLU A 345 19.68 -26.85 7.80
N GLN A 346 18.88 -26.62 6.75
CA GLN A 346 19.31 -25.79 5.63
C GLN A 346 19.57 -24.35 6.12
N PRO A 347 20.80 -23.82 5.97
CA PRO A 347 21.12 -22.51 6.50
C PRO A 347 20.38 -21.38 5.79
N VAL A 348 19.99 -20.36 6.55
CA VAL A 348 19.26 -19.18 6.08
C VAL A 348 19.97 -17.92 6.57
N ILE A 349 20.32 -17.05 5.63
CA ILE A 349 20.82 -15.69 5.89
C ILE A 349 19.64 -14.73 5.73
N MET A 350 19.18 -14.16 6.83
CA MET A 350 18.06 -13.24 6.94
C MET A 350 18.57 -11.81 6.96
N ILE A 351 18.14 -10.97 6.02
CA ILE A 351 18.62 -9.59 5.87
C ILE A 351 17.43 -8.64 5.94
N ALA A 352 17.37 -7.81 6.99
CA ALA A 352 16.24 -6.91 7.25
C ALA A 352 16.67 -5.49 7.60
N ALA A 353 15.79 -4.53 7.29
CA ALA A 353 15.87 -3.19 7.85
C ALA A 353 14.50 -2.74 8.41
N GLY A 354 14.52 -2.10 9.59
CA GLY A 354 13.30 -1.61 10.25
C GLY A 354 12.23 -2.69 10.44
N THR A 355 10.99 -2.42 10.04
CA THR A 355 9.88 -3.39 10.15
C THR A 355 9.98 -4.56 9.18
N GLY A 356 10.92 -4.56 8.24
CA GLY A 356 11.28 -5.75 7.44
C GLY A 356 11.80 -6.92 8.29
N LEU A 357 12.04 -6.71 9.59
CA LEU A 357 12.36 -7.76 10.54
C LEU A 357 11.18 -8.71 10.82
N ALA A 358 9.94 -8.30 10.57
CA ALA A 358 8.72 -9.06 10.91
C ALA A 358 8.74 -10.55 10.50
N PRO A 359 8.97 -10.93 9.23
CA PRO A 359 9.01 -12.35 8.85
C PRO A 359 10.10 -13.12 9.61
N PHE A 360 11.25 -12.50 9.86
CA PHE A 360 12.36 -13.17 10.54
C PHE A 360 12.10 -13.40 12.02
N ILE A 361 11.34 -12.52 12.69
CA ILE A 361 10.83 -12.82 14.04
C ILE A 361 9.95 -14.06 14.01
N SER A 362 9.07 -14.20 13.02
CA SER A 362 8.28 -15.42 12.87
C SER A 362 9.19 -16.65 12.65
N PHE A 363 10.22 -16.55 11.81
CA PHE A 363 11.14 -17.68 11.57
C PHE A 363 11.90 -18.11 12.83
N ILE A 364 12.42 -17.15 13.58
CA ILE A 364 13.12 -17.38 14.85
C ILE A 364 12.18 -18.04 15.86
N ARG A 365 10.97 -17.52 16.01
CA ARG A 365 9.95 -18.11 16.90
C ARG A 365 9.57 -19.52 16.46
N LYS A 366 9.49 -19.81 15.14
CA LYS A 366 9.17 -21.15 14.62
C LYS A 366 10.26 -22.12 15.00
N LEU A 367 11.50 -21.77 14.70
CA LEU A 367 12.64 -22.64 15.00
C LEU A 367 12.75 -22.88 16.51
N ARG A 368 12.55 -21.85 17.33
CA ARG A 368 12.49 -21.98 18.79
C ARG A 368 11.40 -22.96 19.24
N SER A 369 10.21 -22.91 18.62
CA SER A 369 9.10 -23.81 18.97
C SER A 369 9.35 -25.28 18.62
N LEU A 370 10.21 -25.56 17.63
CA LEU A 370 10.62 -26.93 17.28
C LEU A 370 11.64 -27.51 18.26
N GLY A 371 12.31 -26.66 19.05
CA GLY A 371 13.24 -27.06 20.10
C GLY A 371 14.58 -27.60 19.58
N GLU A 372 15.39 -28.15 20.50
CA GLU A 372 16.70 -28.74 20.20
C GLU A 372 16.59 -30.06 19.45
N ALA A 373 15.55 -30.86 19.69
CA ALA A 373 15.36 -32.17 19.07
C ALA A 373 15.20 -32.11 17.54
N ALA A 374 14.81 -30.96 16.99
CA ALA A 374 14.72 -30.73 15.55
C ALA A 374 16.07 -30.42 14.88
N ARG A 375 17.17 -30.35 15.64
CA ARG A 375 18.51 -29.99 15.15
C ARG A 375 19.49 -31.10 15.46
N THR A 376 20.09 -31.70 14.42
CA THR A 376 21.05 -32.80 14.57
C THR A 376 22.49 -32.30 14.70
N SER A 377 22.82 -31.19 14.03
CA SER A 377 24.16 -30.59 14.02
C SER A 377 24.52 -29.81 15.31
N GLY A 378 23.55 -29.44 16.14
CA GLY A 378 23.75 -28.61 17.34
C GLY A 378 24.06 -27.13 17.05
N GLU A 379 24.23 -26.74 15.79
CA GLU A 379 24.33 -25.35 15.34
C GLU A 379 22.96 -24.80 14.94
N SER A 380 22.77 -23.49 15.05
CA SER A 380 21.61 -22.85 14.43
C SER A 380 21.81 -22.70 12.91
N PRO A 381 20.75 -22.93 12.10
CA PRO A 381 20.74 -22.65 10.68
C PRO A 381 20.49 -21.16 10.37
N LEU A 382 20.19 -20.30 11.35
CA LEU A 382 19.72 -18.92 11.10
C LEU A 382 20.80 -17.88 11.39
N TRP A 383 21.13 -17.05 10.40
CA TRP A 383 21.99 -15.87 10.54
C TRP A 383 21.20 -14.60 10.23
N LEU A 384 21.13 -13.66 11.17
CA LEU A 384 20.44 -12.37 10.97
C LEU A 384 21.42 -11.21 10.68
N ILE A 385 21.14 -10.40 9.66
CA ILE A 385 21.74 -9.09 9.43
C ILE A 385 20.62 -8.06 9.50
N PHE A 386 20.66 -7.18 10.50
CA PHE A 386 19.57 -6.26 10.81
C PHE A 386 20.03 -4.81 10.92
N GLY A 387 19.37 -3.92 10.18
CA GLY A 387 19.62 -2.49 10.19
C GLY A 387 18.49 -1.66 10.79
N CYS A 388 18.85 -0.69 11.62
CA CYS A 388 17.92 0.35 12.06
C CYS A 388 18.62 1.71 12.17
N ARG A 389 18.00 2.71 12.81
CA ARG A 389 18.55 4.07 12.87
C ARG A 389 19.59 4.22 13.98
N SER A 390 19.29 3.69 15.15
CA SER A 390 20.11 3.77 16.36
C SER A 390 19.75 2.61 17.30
N PRO A 391 20.56 2.35 18.34
CA PRO A 391 20.23 1.34 19.35
C PRO A 391 18.84 1.50 19.97
N LYS A 392 18.36 2.74 20.14
CA LYS A 392 17.01 3.06 20.66
C LYS A 392 15.86 2.64 19.73
N SER A 393 16.16 2.39 18.45
CA SER A 393 15.20 1.95 17.43
C SER A 393 15.24 0.43 17.20
N LEU A 394 16.04 -0.32 17.99
CA LEU A 394 16.13 -1.77 17.86
C LEU A 394 14.81 -2.42 18.27
N LEU A 395 14.24 -3.18 17.34
CA LEU A 395 13.03 -3.96 17.59
C LEU A 395 13.43 -5.31 18.19
N PHE A 396 12.66 -5.79 19.18
CA PHE A 396 12.82 -7.14 19.77
C PHE A 396 14.22 -7.44 20.33
N LEU A 397 14.91 -6.45 20.91
CA LEU A 397 16.28 -6.59 21.44
C LEU A 397 16.44 -7.80 22.39
N GLU A 398 15.57 -7.94 23.38
CA GLU A 398 15.62 -9.03 24.36
C GLU A 398 15.38 -10.41 23.71
N GLU A 399 14.41 -10.48 22.79
CA GLU A 399 14.07 -11.71 22.08
C GLU A 399 15.20 -12.15 21.15
N LEU A 400 15.83 -11.22 20.43
CA LEU A 400 16.96 -11.52 19.55
C LEU A 400 18.21 -11.91 20.37
N THR A 401 18.49 -11.21 21.47
CA THR A 401 19.62 -11.52 22.36
C THR A 401 19.49 -12.92 22.96
N SER A 402 18.30 -13.23 23.49
CA SER A 402 18.01 -14.59 23.98
C SER A 402 18.10 -15.62 22.87
N SER A 403 17.69 -15.31 21.64
CA SER A 403 17.78 -16.24 20.51
C SER A 403 19.22 -16.62 20.17
N VAL A 404 20.18 -15.70 20.30
CA VAL A 404 21.61 -16.02 20.13
C VAL A 404 22.11 -16.89 21.28
N ARG A 405 21.79 -16.52 22.52
CA ARG A 405 22.19 -17.28 23.74
C ARG A 405 21.65 -18.71 23.71
N ASP A 406 20.38 -18.87 23.33
CA ASP A 406 19.68 -20.15 23.28
C ASP A 406 20.02 -20.93 21.99
N LYS A 407 20.99 -20.45 21.21
CA LYS A 407 21.43 -21.02 19.93
C LYS A 407 20.28 -21.22 18.93
N VAL A 408 19.24 -20.40 18.96
CA VAL A 408 18.20 -20.35 17.93
C VAL A 408 18.70 -19.53 16.74
N LEU A 409 19.49 -18.49 16.99
CA LEU A 409 20.27 -17.75 15.99
C LEU A 409 21.74 -18.16 16.10
N HIS A 410 22.37 -18.44 14.96
CA HIS A 410 23.81 -18.71 14.88
C HIS A 410 24.57 -17.42 15.20
N ARG A 411 24.15 -16.33 14.56
CA ARG A 411 24.72 -15.01 14.71
C ARG A 411 23.69 -13.96 14.33
N TRP A 412 23.87 -12.77 14.89
CA TRP A 412 23.25 -11.56 14.39
C TRP A 412 24.29 -10.47 14.17
N CYS A 413 24.05 -9.61 13.18
CA CYS A 413 24.88 -8.46 12.84
C CYS A 413 23.98 -7.23 12.84
N LEU A 414 24.36 -6.21 13.62
CA LEU A 414 23.60 -4.98 13.73
C LEU A 414 24.33 -3.82 13.05
N CYS A 415 23.59 -2.98 12.32
CA CYS A 415 24.07 -1.72 11.77
C CYS A 415 23.11 -0.56 12.06
N PHE A 416 23.65 0.64 12.24
CA PHE A 416 22.88 1.83 12.62
C PHE A 416 23.13 3.01 11.67
N SER A 417 22.08 3.43 10.97
CA SER A 417 22.20 4.46 9.92
C SER A 417 22.41 5.89 10.44
N ARG A 418 22.16 6.13 11.73
CA ARG A 418 22.20 7.45 12.39
C ARG A 418 22.84 7.42 13.78
N TYR A 419 23.60 6.38 14.10
CA TYR A 419 24.35 6.29 15.34
C TYR A 419 25.82 6.56 15.08
N VAL A 420 26.43 7.40 15.91
CA VAL A 420 27.86 7.62 15.94
C VAL A 420 28.30 7.18 17.32
N GLU A 421 29.21 6.20 17.37
CA GLU A 421 29.74 5.69 18.63
C GLU A 421 30.57 6.80 19.30
N THR A 422 30.16 7.19 20.51
CA THR A 422 30.94 8.07 21.38
C THR A 422 31.71 7.20 22.38
N SER A 423 32.89 7.66 22.80
CA SER A 423 33.83 6.93 23.68
C SER A 423 33.23 6.42 25.00
N ASP A 424 32.07 6.96 25.42
CA ASP A 424 31.40 6.64 26.68
C ASP A 424 30.18 5.70 26.53
N SER A 425 29.87 5.23 25.32
CA SER A 425 28.73 4.35 25.07
C SER A 425 29.14 2.88 25.00
N ALA A 426 28.60 2.02 25.86
CA ALA A 426 28.71 0.57 25.70
C ALA A 426 27.89 0.13 24.49
N ALA A 427 28.50 0.10 23.30
CA ALA A 427 27.87 -0.46 22.11
C ALA A 427 27.57 -1.96 22.33
N PRO A 428 26.44 -2.49 21.80
CA PRO A 428 26.17 -3.92 21.86
C PRO A 428 27.32 -4.73 21.25
N TYR A 429 27.69 -5.84 21.87
CA TYR A 429 28.85 -6.70 21.51
C TYR A 429 28.83 -7.26 20.07
N CYS A 430 27.73 -7.08 19.33
CA CYS A 430 27.53 -7.58 17.96
C CYS A 430 27.34 -6.46 16.93
N LEU A 431 27.78 -5.24 17.28
CA LEU A 431 27.79 -4.09 16.39
C LEU A 431 28.87 -4.28 15.32
N HIS A 432 28.51 -4.21 14.04
CA HIS A 432 29.49 -3.92 13.01
C HIS A 432 29.76 -2.41 13.06
N THR A 433 30.64 -1.99 13.97
CA THR A 433 30.84 -0.58 14.39
C THR A 433 31.03 0.40 13.23
N SER A 434 31.58 -0.07 12.11
CA SER A 434 31.79 0.72 10.89
C SER A 434 30.64 0.66 9.86
N ALA A 435 29.69 -0.26 9.97
CA ALA A 435 28.62 -0.44 8.99
C ALA A 435 27.41 0.43 9.34
N ARG A 436 27.04 1.29 8.40
CA ARG A 436 25.88 2.18 8.48
C ARG A 436 24.59 1.51 7.98
N TYR A 437 24.73 0.59 7.03
CA TYR A 437 23.62 -0.13 6.41
C TYR A 437 23.94 -1.62 6.25
N VAL A 438 22.89 -2.43 6.07
CA VAL A 438 23.00 -3.90 6.03
C VAL A 438 23.90 -4.41 4.90
N GLN A 439 23.92 -3.73 3.75
CA GLN A 439 24.80 -4.09 2.65
C GLN A 439 26.28 -3.94 3.02
N GLU A 440 26.63 -2.99 3.91
CA GLU A 440 28.00 -2.79 4.38
C GLU A 440 28.41 -3.87 5.38
N CYS A 441 27.46 -4.48 6.10
CA CYS A 441 27.74 -5.70 6.88
C CYS A 441 28.12 -6.87 5.97
N ILE A 442 27.53 -6.95 4.76
CA ILE A 442 27.83 -8.03 3.80
C ILE A 442 29.19 -7.78 3.16
N CYS A 443 29.34 -6.64 2.49
CA CYS A 443 30.59 -6.24 1.85
C CYS A 443 30.58 -4.73 1.57
N SER A 444 31.57 -4.00 2.07
CA SER A 444 31.83 -2.63 1.64
C SER A 444 32.47 -2.63 0.25
N SER A 445 32.05 -1.68 -0.59
CA SER A 445 32.36 -1.66 -2.03
C SER A 445 33.71 -1.04 -2.40
N MET A 446 34.60 -0.75 -1.44
CA MET A 446 35.70 0.20 -1.69
C MET A 446 37.11 -0.24 -1.26
N ASP A 447 37.34 -1.50 -0.91
CA ASP A 447 38.67 -1.89 -0.44
C ASP A 447 39.21 -3.13 -1.17
N GLU A 448 40.45 -3.03 -1.66
CA GLU A 448 41.25 -4.14 -2.24
C GLU A 448 41.77 -5.11 -1.16
N SER A 449 41.34 -4.93 0.09
CA SER A 449 41.71 -5.76 1.22
C SER A 449 41.13 -7.19 1.11
N PRO A 450 41.84 -8.20 1.63
CA PRO A 450 41.36 -9.59 1.65
C PRO A 450 40.05 -9.70 2.43
N LEU A 451 39.28 -10.76 2.15
CA LEU A 451 38.04 -11.01 2.89
C LEU A 451 38.29 -11.02 4.41
N THR A 452 37.45 -10.28 5.15
CA THR A 452 37.44 -10.34 6.62
C THR A 452 36.97 -11.71 7.09
N GLU A 453 37.19 -12.04 8.37
CA GLU A 453 36.66 -13.28 8.96
C GLU A 453 35.14 -13.39 8.80
N HIS A 454 34.43 -12.27 9.00
CA HIS A 454 32.98 -12.21 8.81
C HIS A 454 32.57 -12.50 7.37
N GLN A 455 33.23 -11.86 6.40
CA GLN A 455 32.96 -12.05 4.97
C GLN A 455 33.28 -13.48 4.52
N THR A 456 34.38 -14.04 5.03
CA THR A 456 34.77 -15.44 4.76
C THR A 456 33.70 -16.41 5.26
N ALA A 457 33.19 -16.20 6.48
CA ALA A 457 32.12 -17.02 7.05
C ALA A 457 30.79 -16.87 6.28
N LEU A 458 30.43 -15.66 5.86
CA LEU A 458 29.25 -15.44 5.01
C LEU A 458 29.40 -16.12 3.64
N ALA A 459 30.57 -16.01 3.00
CA ALA A 459 30.85 -16.66 1.73
C ALA A 459 30.79 -18.18 1.85
N ASP A 460 31.33 -18.76 2.92
CA ASP A 460 31.25 -20.20 3.23
C ASP A 460 29.79 -20.68 3.35
N TRP A 461 28.97 -19.95 4.10
CA TRP A 461 27.54 -20.24 4.21
C TRP A 461 26.85 -20.28 2.84
N ILE A 462 27.15 -19.31 1.97
CA ILE A 462 26.50 -19.18 0.66
C ILE A 462 27.00 -20.25 -0.34
N LEU A 463 28.31 -20.51 -0.36
CA LEU A 463 28.97 -21.34 -1.37
C LEU A 463 28.93 -22.84 -1.04
N HIS A 464 29.28 -23.21 0.20
CA HIS A 464 29.38 -24.62 0.63
C HIS A 464 28.13 -25.12 1.32
N ARG A 465 27.69 -24.37 2.34
CA ARG A 465 26.51 -24.77 3.11
C ARG A 465 25.20 -24.52 2.33
N LYS A 466 25.31 -23.99 1.11
CA LYS A 466 24.20 -23.71 0.19
C LYS A 466 23.07 -22.91 0.86
N ALA A 467 23.45 -21.94 1.69
CA ALA A 467 22.50 -21.12 2.42
C ALA A 467 21.51 -20.43 1.48
N ARG A 468 20.26 -20.29 1.96
CA ARG A 468 19.24 -19.44 1.34
C ARG A 468 19.38 -18.02 1.89
N ILE A 469 19.46 -17.04 1.00
CA ILE A 469 19.43 -15.61 1.34
C ILE A 469 17.99 -15.12 1.24
N MET A 470 17.52 -14.47 2.30
CA MET A 470 16.18 -13.90 2.39
C MET A 470 16.29 -12.43 2.75
N VAL A 471 15.74 -11.56 1.90
CA VAL A 471 15.80 -10.10 2.08
C VAL A 471 14.40 -9.56 2.28
N CYS A 472 14.17 -8.83 3.39
CA CYS A 472 12.90 -8.16 3.65
C CYS A 472 13.12 -6.71 4.07
N GLY A 473 12.50 -5.78 3.34
CA GLY A 473 12.73 -4.35 3.56
C GLY A 473 12.24 -3.49 2.40
N GLU A 474 12.88 -2.34 2.23
CA GLU A 474 12.52 -1.33 1.24
C GLU A 474 13.01 -1.70 -0.16
N ALA A 475 12.11 -1.56 -1.15
CA ALA A 475 12.27 -2.09 -2.49
C ALA A 475 13.24 -1.29 -3.39
N ARG A 476 13.35 0.03 -3.23
CA ARG A 476 14.01 0.90 -4.21
C ARG A 476 15.49 1.09 -3.93
N ALA A 477 15.89 1.22 -2.66
CA ALA A 477 17.29 1.41 -2.29
C ALA A 477 17.90 0.18 -1.61
N MET A 478 17.26 -0.37 -0.57
CA MET A 478 17.86 -1.43 0.25
C MET A 478 18.04 -2.75 -0.51
N ALA A 479 17.00 -3.28 -1.16
CA ALA A 479 17.11 -4.58 -1.84
C ALA A 479 18.15 -4.60 -2.99
N PRO A 480 18.20 -3.60 -3.90
CA PRO A 480 19.27 -3.53 -4.89
C PRO A 480 20.66 -3.44 -4.28
N ALA A 481 20.84 -2.64 -3.22
CA ALA A 481 22.14 -2.48 -2.56
C ALA A 481 22.62 -3.78 -1.89
N VAL A 482 21.71 -4.54 -1.27
CA VAL A 482 22.02 -5.87 -0.71
C VAL A 482 22.43 -6.84 -1.82
N ARG A 483 21.71 -6.86 -2.94
CA ARG A 483 22.05 -7.71 -4.08
C ARG A 483 23.44 -7.39 -4.64
N ASP A 484 23.76 -6.10 -4.79
CA ASP A 484 25.08 -5.66 -5.26
C ASP A 484 26.19 -6.01 -4.28
N ALA A 485 25.95 -5.89 -2.97
CA ALA A 485 26.92 -6.30 -1.95
C ALA A 485 27.14 -7.82 -1.91
N CYS A 486 26.09 -8.63 -2.06
CA CYS A 486 26.22 -10.08 -2.20
C CYS A 486 27.04 -10.44 -3.45
N ALA A 487 26.76 -9.80 -4.60
CA ALA A 487 27.51 -10.03 -5.82
C ALA A 487 28.99 -9.63 -5.69
N THR A 488 29.27 -8.55 -4.97
CA THR A 488 30.63 -8.09 -4.68
C THR A 488 31.36 -9.10 -3.79
N LEU A 489 30.74 -9.52 -2.67
CA LEU A 489 31.28 -10.53 -1.76
C LEU A 489 31.65 -11.82 -2.51
N LEU A 490 30.72 -12.32 -3.34
CA LEU A 490 30.92 -13.56 -4.08
C LEU A 490 32.00 -13.40 -5.16
N THR A 491 32.07 -12.25 -5.83
CA THR A 491 33.15 -11.99 -6.80
C THR A 491 34.53 -12.03 -6.11
N LYS A 492 34.65 -11.42 -4.93
CA LYS A 492 35.88 -11.49 -4.12
C LYS A 492 36.20 -12.92 -3.70
N ALA A 493 35.23 -13.64 -3.13
CA ALA A 493 35.40 -15.02 -2.69
C ALA A 493 35.79 -16.00 -3.82
N LEU A 494 35.33 -15.75 -5.05
CA LEU A 494 35.68 -16.55 -6.22
C LEU A 494 37.06 -16.21 -6.80
N THR A 495 37.52 -14.97 -6.63
CA THR A 495 38.80 -14.47 -7.19
C THR A 495 39.97 -14.69 -6.24
N GLU A 496 39.77 -14.42 -4.96
CA GLU A 496 40.72 -14.75 -3.91
C GLU A 496 40.84 -16.27 -3.88
N LYS A 497 42.04 -16.80 -4.09
CA LYS A 497 42.32 -18.25 -4.20
C LYS A 497 42.14 -18.96 -2.86
N PHE A 498 40.95 -18.91 -2.24
CA PHE A 498 40.58 -19.77 -1.14
C PHE A 498 40.35 -21.17 -1.70
N PRO A 499 41.28 -22.13 -1.52
CA PRO A 499 41.13 -23.46 -2.10
C PRO A 499 39.92 -24.17 -1.52
N LEU A 500 39.53 -23.77 -0.31
CA LEU A 500 38.38 -24.26 0.42
C LEU A 500 37.07 -23.71 -0.11
N LEU A 501 36.98 -22.51 -0.72
CA LEU A 501 35.76 -21.83 -1.20
C LEU A 501 35.39 -22.08 -2.67
N ARG A 502 36.03 -23.04 -3.33
CA ARG A 502 35.75 -23.33 -4.74
C ARG A 502 34.33 -23.85 -4.91
N PRO A 503 33.49 -23.20 -5.75
CA PRO A 503 32.19 -23.74 -6.08
C PRO A 503 32.35 -25.13 -6.71
N THR A 504 31.43 -26.03 -6.41
CA THR A 504 31.31 -27.32 -7.09
C THR A 504 31.04 -27.18 -8.60
N GLU A 505 30.59 -26.00 -9.05
CA GLU A 505 30.37 -25.67 -10.46
C GLU A 505 31.32 -24.57 -10.94
N PRO A 506 32.34 -24.89 -11.77
CA PRO A 506 33.43 -23.97 -12.15
C PRO A 506 33.06 -22.94 -13.22
N THR A 507 31.80 -22.86 -13.66
CA THR A 507 31.36 -22.05 -14.82
C THR A 507 30.89 -20.63 -14.47
N LEU A 508 30.71 -20.30 -13.20
CA LEU A 508 30.24 -18.97 -12.76
C LEU A 508 31.43 -18.07 -12.46
N LEU A 509 31.80 -17.25 -13.45
CA LEU A 509 32.99 -16.39 -13.40
C LEU A 509 32.76 -15.04 -12.69
N SER A 510 31.50 -14.69 -12.38
CA SER A 510 31.18 -13.46 -11.66
C SER A 510 30.20 -13.72 -10.51
N GLY A 511 30.33 -12.95 -9.42
CA GLY A 511 29.39 -13.04 -8.30
C GLY A 511 27.97 -12.59 -8.68
N ARG A 512 27.82 -11.75 -9.70
CA ARG A 512 26.49 -11.37 -10.24
C ARG A 512 25.78 -12.56 -10.86
N ASP A 513 26.48 -13.32 -11.69
CA ASP A 513 25.91 -14.53 -12.32
C ASP A 513 25.54 -15.57 -11.26
N TYR A 514 26.35 -15.68 -10.20
CA TYR A 514 26.04 -16.56 -9.09
C TYR A 514 24.77 -16.14 -8.32
N VAL A 515 24.60 -14.83 -8.04
CA VAL A 515 23.37 -14.32 -7.40
C VAL A 515 22.15 -14.56 -8.30
N GLU A 516 22.27 -14.34 -9.60
CA GLU A 516 21.17 -14.61 -10.54
C GLU A 516 20.80 -16.09 -10.57
N LYS A 517 21.80 -16.97 -10.60
CA LYS A 517 21.56 -18.41 -10.44
C LYS A 517 20.88 -18.74 -9.10
N MET A 518 21.30 -18.12 -8.00
CA MET A 518 20.64 -18.31 -6.71
C MET A 518 19.16 -17.89 -6.74
N ARG A 519 18.80 -16.86 -7.50
CA ARG A 519 17.39 -16.47 -7.68
C ARG A 519 16.62 -17.54 -8.46
N GLN A 520 17.20 -18.05 -9.54
CA GLN A 520 16.62 -19.14 -10.34
C GLN A 520 16.43 -20.43 -9.52
N ASP A 521 17.40 -20.76 -8.67
CA ASP A 521 17.38 -21.92 -7.77
C ASP A 521 16.47 -21.71 -6.54
N GLY A 522 15.86 -20.52 -6.36
CA GLY A 522 15.10 -20.19 -5.15
C GLY A 522 15.95 -20.16 -3.87
N ARG A 523 17.26 -19.92 -3.98
CA ARG A 523 18.19 -19.69 -2.87
C ARG A 523 18.41 -18.21 -2.56
N TYR A 524 17.91 -17.29 -3.37
CA TYR A 524 17.87 -15.86 -3.07
C TYR A 524 16.44 -15.36 -3.27
N ILE A 525 15.77 -14.95 -2.19
CA ILE A 525 14.35 -14.57 -2.20
C ILE A 525 14.17 -13.21 -1.53
N GLU A 526 13.32 -12.37 -2.13
CA GLU A 526 13.01 -11.02 -1.68
C GLU A 526 11.52 -10.93 -1.32
N ASP A 527 11.22 -10.39 -0.13
CA ASP A 527 9.89 -9.90 0.25
C ASP A 527 10.00 -8.39 0.49
N ILE A 528 9.82 -7.62 -0.57
CA ILE A 528 10.10 -6.19 -0.59
C ILE A 528 8.82 -5.37 -0.56
N TRP A 529 8.88 -4.31 0.23
CA TRP A 529 7.79 -3.40 0.51
C TRP A 529 8.20 -2.00 0.01
N THR A 530 7.22 -1.21 -0.43
CA THR A 530 7.32 0.02 -1.27
C THR A 530 8.58 0.87 -1.16
#